data_AF-A0A0R1WK80-F1
#
_entry.id   AF-A0A0R1WK80-F1
#
_cell.length_a   1.000
_cell.length_b   1.000
_cell.length_c   1.000
_cell.angle_alpha   90.00
_cell.angle_beta   90.00
_cell.angle_gamma   90.00
#
_symmetry.space_group_name_H-M   'P 1'
#
loop_
_entity.id
_entity.type
_entity.pdbx_description
1 polymer ?
#
loop_
_entity_poly.entity_id
_entity_poly.type
_entity_poly.pdbx_seq_one_letter_code
_entity_poly.pdbx_strand_id
1 'polypeptide(L)'
;MKKGIELDMVVSDAMTAAKTFGKVFNVKVLEVHSTVAKDDTVLVDMEGMQIHFLSQNKDIGFKIPTVTPESIWVNVIADNIEKTRDAAVMAGFELTIPITKEPYEGLQYMLLKDTDNYQWMVYQAK
;
A
#
# COMPACT_ATOMS: atom_id res chain seq x y z
N MET A 1 -7.48 11.42 -19.15
CA MET A 1 -6.11 11.23 -18.64
C MET A 1 -5.17 12.27 -19.24
N LYS A 2 -4.20 12.76 -18.46
CA LYS A 2 -3.09 13.61 -18.95
C LYS A 2 -1.90 12.70 -19.29
N LYS A 3 -0.92 13.20 -20.07
CA LYS A 3 0.33 12.46 -20.31
C LYS A 3 1.08 12.27 -18.98
N GLY A 4 1.39 11.04 -18.60
CA GLY A 4 2.04 10.71 -17.33
C GLY A 4 2.24 9.21 -17.12
N ILE A 5 2.61 8.85 -15.89
CA ILE A 5 2.63 7.48 -15.37
C ILE A 5 1.74 7.45 -14.12
N GLU A 6 1.10 6.33 -13.86
CA GLU A 6 0.21 6.10 -12.72
C GLU A 6 0.62 4.80 -12.03
N LEU A 7 0.43 4.72 -10.71
CA LEU A 7 0.58 3.48 -9.96
C LEU A 7 -0.80 2.86 -9.74
N ASP A 8 -1.00 1.70 -10.35
CA ASP A 8 -2.23 0.92 -10.21
C ASP A 8 -1.91 -0.38 -9.49
N MET A 9 -2.71 -0.70 -8.47
CA MET A 9 -2.55 -1.89 -7.64
C MET A 9 -3.86 -2.69 -7.66
N VAL A 10 -3.77 -3.95 -8.08
CA VAL A 10 -4.93 -4.84 -8.02
C VAL A 10 -5.03 -5.45 -6.63
N VAL A 11 -6.08 -5.07 -5.91
CA VAL A 11 -6.36 -5.46 -4.53
C VAL A 11 -7.61 -6.33 -4.46
N SER A 12 -7.85 -7.02 -3.34
CA SER A 12 -9.03 -7.88 -3.21
C SER A 12 -10.34 -7.10 -3.36
N ASP A 13 -10.40 -5.91 -2.75
CA ASP A 13 -11.51 -4.96 -2.82
C ASP A 13 -10.99 -3.52 -2.60
N ALA A 14 -11.25 -2.62 -3.55
CA ALA A 14 -10.62 -1.30 -3.59
C ALA A 14 -11.00 -0.41 -2.38
N MET A 15 -12.26 -0.42 -1.97
CA MET A 15 -12.73 0.40 -0.84
C MET A 15 -12.26 -0.17 0.50
N THR A 16 -12.21 -1.49 0.62
CA THR A 16 -11.66 -2.17 1.80
C THR A 16 -10.16 -1.90 1.91
N ALA A 17 -9.41 -1.96 0.81
CA ALA A 17 -8.00 -1.60 0.79
C ALA A 17 -7.78 -0.17 1.28
N ALA A 18 -8.49 0.82 0.70
CA ALA A 18 -8.39 2.22 1.13
C ALA A 18 -8.65 2.40 2.63
N LYS A 19 -9.67 1.73 3.17
CA LYS A 19 -9.99 1.76 4.62
C LYS A 19 -8.93 1.08 5.48
N THR A 20 -8.36 -0.04 5.02
CA THR A 20 -7.33 -0.78 5.75
C THR A 20 -6.03 0.02 5.78
N PHE A 21 -5.57 0.53 4.64
CA PHE A 21 -4.41 1.42 4.59
C PHE A 21 -4.61 2.69 5.40
N GLY A 22 -5.82 3.27 5.42
CA GLY A 22 -6.13 4.44 6.25
C GLY A 22 -6.04 4.21 7.77
N LYS A 23 -5.91 2.96 8.24
CA LYS A 23 -5.58 2.67 9.64
C LYS A 23 -4.09 2.71 9.92
N VAL A 24 -3.26 2.57 8.89
CA VAL A 24 -1.80 2.40 8.97
C VAL A 24 -1.07 3.67 8.54
N PHE A 25 -1.52 4.29 7.44
CA PHE A 25 -0.96 5.48 6.81
C PHE A 25 -2.02 6.57 6.71
N ASN A 26 -1.58 7.80 6.40
CA ASN A 26 -2.47 8.89 6.03
C ASN A 26 -3.01 8.66 4.61
N VAL A 27 -4.29 8.28 4.52
CA VAL A 27 -4.98 8.01 3.27
C VAL A 27 -6.19 8.93 3.12
N LYS A 28 -6.27 9.61 1.97
CA LYS A 28 -7.43 10.38 1.56
C LYS A 28 -7.98 9.82 0.26
N VAL A 29 -9.24 9.37 0.28
CA VAL A 29 -9.96 9.03 -0.96
C VAL A 29 -10.18 10.31 -1.76
N LEU A 30 -9.64 10.34 -2.97
CA LEU A 30 -9.82 11.46 -3.90
C LEU A 30 -11.06 11.22 -4.76
N GLU A 31 -11.17 10.02 -5.33
CA GLU A 31 -12.24 9.67 -6.26
C GLU A 31 -12.63 8.20 -6.12
N VAL A 32 -13.90 7.89 -6.39
CA VAL A 32 -14.44 6.52 -6.45
C VAL A 32 -15.13 6.36 -7.80
N HIS A 33 -14.75 5.33 -8.53
CA HIS A 33 -15.21 5.08 -9.89
C HIS A 33 -15.54 3.60 -10.11
N SER A 34 -16.11 3.34 -11.28
CA SER A 34 -16.40 2.01 -11.78
C SER A 34 -15.74 1.81 -13.13
N THR A 35 -14.86 0.82 -13.22
CA THR A 35 -14.19 0.41 -14.45
C THR A 35 -14.93 -0.75 -15.11
N VAL A 36 -15.31 -1.77 -14.34
CA VAL A 36 -16.05 -2.95 -14.80
C VAL A 36 -17.25 -3.26 -13.90
N ALA A 37 -17.10 -3.07 -12.59
CA ALA A 37 -18.15 -3.26 -11.59
C ALA A 37 -18.32 -1.99 -10.73
N LYS A 38 -19.41 -1.97 -9.95
CA LYS A 38 -19.72 -0.83 -9.09
C LYS A 38 -18.61 -0.64 -8.04
N ASP A 39 -18.13 0.60 -7.89
CA ASP A 39 -17.13 1.03 -6.90
C ASP A 39 -15.85 0.16 -6.91
N ASP A 40 -15.48 -0.40 -8.07
CA ASP A 40 -14.35 -1.32 -8.19
C ASP A 40 -12.99 -0.61 -8.25
N THR A 41 -12.99 0.72 -8.38
CA THR A 41 -11.79 1.53 -8.53
C THR A 41 -11.82 2.70 -7.56
N VAL A 42 -10.76 2.87 -6.77
CA VAL A 42 -10.63 3.97 -5.80
C VAL A 42 -9.28 4.63 -6.01
N LEU A 43 -9.31 5.93 -6.32
CA LEU A 43 -8.10 6.76 -6.33
C LEU A 43 -7.90 7.34 -4.93
N VAL A 44 -6.73 7.07 -4.35
CA VAL A 44 -6.32 7.64 -3.06
C VAL A 44 -5.09 8.52 -3.22
N ASP A 45 -4.99 9.52 -2.35
CA ASP A 45 -3.72 10.10 -1.94
C ASP A 45 -3.28 9.37 -0.67
N MET A 46 -2.14 8.68 -0.73
CA MET A 46 -1.53 8.02 0.41
C MET A 46 -0.14 8.58 0.61
N GLU A 47 0.05 9.32 1.70
CA GLU A 47 1.32 10.00 2.04
C GLU A 47 1.86 10.87 0.88
N GLY A 48 0.98 11.52 0.12
CA GLY A 48 1.33 12.39 -1.01
C GLY A 48 1.49 11.66 -2.35
N MET A 49 1.44 10.32 -2.37
CA MET A 49 1.43 9.54 -3.61
C MET A 49 -0.01 9.21 -4.02
N GLN A 50 -0.33 9.45 -5.30
CA GLN A 50 -1.60 9.02 -5.88
C GLN A 50 -1.52 7.56 -6.33
N ILE A 51 -2.45 6.73 -5.85
CA ILE A 51 -2.50 5.29 -6.14
C ILE A 51 -3.93 4.93 -6.51
N HIS A 52 -4.11 4.18 -7.61
CA HIS A 52 -5.38 3.52 -7.90
C HIS A 52 -5.40 2.14 -7.29
N PHE A 53 -6.37 1.90 -6.41
CA PHE A 53 -6.76 0.57 -6.00
C PHE A 53 -7.83 0.04 -6.95
N LEU A 54 -7.54 -1.09 -7.59
CA LEU A 54 -8.41 -1.79 -8.53
C LEU A 54 -8.86 -3.10 -7.90
N SER A 55 -10.17 -3.30 -7.75
CA SER A 55 -10.70 -4.54 -7.19
C SER A 55 -10.42 -5.70 -8.14
N GLN A 56 -10.07 -6.86 -7.58
CA GLN A 56 -9.76 -8.03 -8.37
C GLN A 56 -10.96 -8.41 -9.27
N ASN A 57 -10.64 -8.79 -10.50
CA ASN A 57 -11.60 -9.28 -11.45
C ASN A 57 -10.91 -10.31 -12.36
N LYS A 58 -11.20 -11.59 -12.11
CA LYS A 58 -10.55 -12.71 -12.81
C LYS A 58 -10.92 -12.78 -14.29
N ASP A 59 -12.11 -12.28 -14.67
CA ASP A 59 -12.63 -12.36 -16.03
C ASP A 59 -11.86 -11.45 -16.99
N ILE A 60 -11.35 -10.32 -16.48
CA ILE A 60 -10.55 -9.37 -17.25
C ILE A 60 -9.05 -9.39 -16.87
N GLY A 61 -8.65 -10.34 -16.02
CA GLY A 61 -7.24 -10.55 -15.68
C GLY A 61 -6.70 -9.67 -14.54
N PHE A 62 -7.53 -8.89 -13.85
CA PHE A 62 -7.15 -8.19 -12.62
C PHE A 62 -7.01 -9.22 -11.50
N LYS A 63 -5.78 -9.60 -11.20
CA LYS A 63 -5.46 -10.62 -10.19
C LYS A 63 -4.55 -10.01 -9.14
N ILE A 64 -4.91 -10.20 -7.88
CA ILE A 64 -3.98 -9.97 -6.77
C ILE A 64 -2.77 -10.91 -6.93
N PRO A 65 -1.57 -10.48 -6.50
CA PRO A 65 -0.43 -11.37 -6.43
C PRO A 65 -0.70 -12.55 -5.48
N THR A 66 -0.56 -13.79 -5.97
CA THR A 66 -0.57 -15.00 -5.13
C THR A 66 0.81 -15.32 -4.57
N VAL A 67 1.84 -15.00 -5.34
CA VAL A 67 3.24 -14.96 -4.92
C VAL A 67 3.78 -13.64 -5.46
N THR A 68 4.20 -12.73 -4.58
CA THR A 68 4.87 -11.51 -5.00
C THR A 68 6.34 -11.81 -5.24
N PRO A 69 6.83 -11.79 -6.49
CA PRO A 69 8.27 -11.61 -6.68
C PRO A 69 8.66 -10.30 -5.98
N GLU A 70 9.70 -10.34 -5.14
CA GLU A 70 10.24 -9.22 -4.34
C GLU A 70 10.94 -8.17 -5.23
N SER A 71 10.42 -7.96 -6.43
CA SER A 71 10.99 -7.12 -7.48
C SER A 71 10.55 -5.66 -7.37
N ILE A 72 9.48 -5.38 -6.61
CA ILE A 72 8.97 -4.03 -6.39
C ILE A 72 8.42 -3.89 -4.96
N TRP A 73 8.71 -2.75 -4.35
CA TRP A 73 8.07 -2.27 -3.14
C TRP A 73 7.85 -0.76 -3.25
N VAL A 74 6.94 -0.23 -2.45
CA VAL A 74 6.74 1.22 -2.31
C VAL A 74 7.39 1.69 -1.02
N ASN A 75 8.16 2.77 -1.10
CA ASN A 75 8.75 3.40 0.08
C ASN A 75 7.73 4.34 0.73
N VAL A 76 7.58 4.25 2.05
CA VAL A 76 6.77 5.16 2.86
C VAL A 76 7.65 5.81 3.93
N ILE A 77 7.56 7.12 4.10
CA ILE A 77 8.26 7.83 5.16
C ILE A 77 7.24 8.13 6.26
N ALA A 78 7.44 7.53 7.44
CA ALA A 78 6.52 7.62 8.56
C ALA A 78 7.09 8.49 9.69
N ASP A 79 6.23 9.29 10.32
CA ASP A 79 6.59 10.13 11.47
C ASP A 79 7.00 9.31 12.70
N ASN A 80 6.41 8.12 12.88
CA ASN A 80 6.72 7.21 13.98
C ASN A 80 6.60 5.76 13.51
N ILE A 81 7.74 5.10 13.32
CA ILE A 81 7.83 3.76 12.77
C ILE A 81 7.26 2.68 13.70
N GLU A 82 7.36 2.84 15.02
CA GLU A 82 6.80 1.90 16.00
C GLU A 82 5.27 1.95 16.01
N LYS A 83 4.70 3.15 16.02
CA LYS A 83 3.25 3.35 15.92
C LYS A 83 2.71 2.81 14.60
N THR A 84 3.44 3.04 13.50
CA THR A 84 3.09 2.54 12.17
C THR A 84 3.13 1.00 12.13
N ARG A 85 4.16 0.38 12.73
CA ARG A 85 4.27 -1.07 12.88
C ARG A 85 3.05 -1.63 13.62
N ASP A 86 2.72 -1.07 14.77
CA ASP A 86 1.63 -1.58 15.61
C ASP A 86 0.28 -1.46 14.88
N ALA A 87 0.05 -0.35 14.18
CA ALA A 87 -1.13 -0.17 13.34
C ALA A 87 -1.18 -1.17 12.18
N ALA A 88 -0.05 -1.40 11.50
CA ALA A 88 0.06 -2.35 10.39
C ALA A 88 -0.25 -3.78 10.85
N VAL A 89 0.35 -4.23 11.96
CA VAL A 89 0.10 -5.57 12.52
C VAL A 89 -1.36 -5.73 12.93
N MET A 90 -1.97 -4.72 13.57
CA MET A 90 -3.41 -4.74 13.89
C MET A 90 -4.31 -4.76 12.64
N ALA A 91 -3.85 -4.17 11.53
CA ALA A 91 -4.53 -4.19 10.25
C ALA A 91 -4.33 -5.51 9.47
N GLY A 92 -3.55 -6.45 10.01
CA GLY A 92 -3.29 -7.76 9.42
C GLY A 92 -2.08 -7.82 8.49
N PHE A 93 -1.21 -6.79 8.50
CA PHE A 93 0.01 -6.80 7.72
C PHE A 93 1.06 -7.69 8.40
N GLU A 94 1.85 -8.37 7.59
CA GLU A 94 2.99 -9.16 8.04
C GLU A 94 4.24 -8.27 8.15
N LEU A 95 4.99 -8.41 9.24
CA LEU A 95 6.29 -7.78 9.41
C LEU A 95 7.38 -8.71 8.85
N THR A 96 7.78 -8.50 7.60
CA THR A 96 8.79 -9.31 6.91
C THR A 96 10.21 -9.01 7.41
N ILE A 97 10.53 -7.73 7.61
CA ILE A 97 11.78 -7.29 8.25
C ILE A 97 11.39 -6.46 9.47
N PRO A 98 11.87 -6.80 10.68
CA PRO A 98 11.60 -6.01 11.88
C PRO A 98 12.22 -4.62 11.80
N ILE A 99 11.82 -3.72 12.69
CA ILE A 99 12.44 -2.39 12.78
C ILE A 99 13.95 -2.56 12.98
N THR A 100 14.70 -2.12 11.98
CA THR A 100 16.13 -2.30 11.84
C THR A 100 16.76 -0.94 11.62
N LYS A 101 17.95 -0.72 12.16
CA LYS A 101 18.75 0.48 11.88
C LYS A 101 19.64 0.20 10.68
N GLU A 102 19.48 0.95 9.60
CA GLU A 102 20.35 0.79 8.43
C GLU A 102 21.76 1.35 8.71
N PRO A 103 22.81 0.77 8.11
CA PRO A 103 24.19 1.02 8.50
C PRO A 103 24.82 2.30 7.93
N TYR A 104 24.23 2.93 6.92
CA TYR A 104 24.80 4.04 6.16
C TYR A 104 24.36 5.42 6.68
N GLU A 105 23.06 5.69 6.78
CA GLU A 105 22.52 6.96 7.29
C GLU A 105 22.05 6.88 8.77
N GLY A 106 22.06 5.69 9.38
CA GLY A 106 21.54 5.42 10.71
C GLY A 106 20.01 5.51 10.83
N LEU A 107 19.27 5.48 9.73
CA LEU A 107 17.80 5.53 9.73
C LEU A 107 17.19 4.21 10.22
N GLN A 108 16.01 4.29 10.85
CA GLN A 108 15.22 3.11 11.13
C GLN A 108 14.33 2.78 9.94
N TYR A 109 14.24 1.49 9.59
CA TYR A 109 13.36 0.99 8.56
C TYR A 109 12.73 -0.35 8.95
N MET A 110 11.63 -0.71 8.29
CA MET A 110 11.02 -2.04 8.36
C MET A 110 10.42 -2.40 7.00
N LEU A 111 10.23 -3.69 6.75
CA LEU A 111 9.52 -4.18 5.56
C LEU A 111 8.23 -4.82 6.00
N LEU A 112 7.12 -4.30 5.47
CA LEU A 112 5.78 -4.83 5.67
C LEU A 112 5.30 -5.53 4.39
N LYS A 113 4.43 -6.51 4.58
CA LYS A 113 3.65 -7.13 3.51
C LYS A 113 2.17 -7.04 3.86
N ASP A 114 1.37 -6.45 2.98
CA ASP A 114 -0.07 -6.28 3.22
C ASP A 114 -0.88 -7.56 2.96
N THR A 115 -2.18 -7.47 3.18
CA THR A 115 -3.12 -8.59 3.02
C THR A 115 -3.33 -9.03 1.56
N ASP A 116 -2.98 -8.19 0.59
CA ASP A 116 -3.00 -8.48 -0.85
C ASP A 116 -1.58 -8.82 -1.39
N ASN A 117 -0.65 -9.06 -0.47
CA ASN A 117 0.74 -9.47 -0.67
C ASN A 117 1.73 -8.39 -1.13
N TYR A 118 1.36 -7.11 -1.25
CA TYR A 118 2.33 -6.08 -1.68
C TYR A 118 3.30 -5.70 -0.56
N GLN A 119 4.53 -5.34 -0.97
CA GLN A 119 5.60 -4.96 -0.06
C GLN A 119 5.72 -3.44 0.10
N TRP A 120 5.91 -3.03 1.34
CA TRP A 120 6.02 -1.64 1.76
C TRP A 120 7.26 -1.45 2.63
N MET A 121 8.24 -0.72 2.12
CA MET A 121 9.44 -0.38 2.87
C MET A 121 9.18 0.93 3.62
N VAL A 122 9.10 0.86 4.94
CA VAL A 122 8.77 2.03 5.76
C VAL A 122 10.04 2.54 6.43
N TYR A 123 10.32 3.82 6.28
CA TYR A 123 11.42 4.53 6.96
C TYR A 123 10.88 5.48 8.02
N GLN A 124 11.62 5.65 9.10
CA GLN A 124 11.39 6.71 10.09
C GLN A 124 11.84 8.06 9.51
N ALA A 125 10.98 9.07 9.56
CA ALA A 125 11.33 10.45 9.24
C ALA A 125 12.44 10.97 10.18
N LYS A 126 13.32 11.83 9.67
CA LYS A 126 14.38 12.51 10.44
C LYS A 126 13.82 13.60 11.34
#